data_AF-A0A7W2RPG4-F1
#
_entry.id   AF-A0A7W2RPG4-F1
#
_cell.length_a   1.000
_cell.length_b   1.000
_cell.length_c   1.000
_cell.angle_alpha   90.00
_cell.angle_beta   90.00
_cell.angle_gamma   90.00
#
_symmetry.space_group_name_H-M   'P 1'
#
loop_
_entity.id
_entity.type
_entity.pdbx_description
1 polymer ?
#
loop_
_entity_poly.entity_id
_entity_poly.type
_entity_poly.pdbx_seq_one_letter_code
_entity_poly.pdbx_strand_id
1 'polypeptide(L)'
;MKLRMNMATLICIATLSTITSGCTSSSYGNSFAPVQTNQSSNQYTLKIYTGGFAGPEYAKKDLDVEAIKFIALHEEYVDYKIISSKFQLIPSGVSFVVEFIKES
;
A
#
# COMPACT_ATOMS: atom_id res chain seq x y z
N MET A 1 38.96 -28.59 -18.19
CA MET A 1 39.58 -27.46 -17.48
C MET A 1 38.87 -27.30 -16.13
N LYS A 2 39.42 -27.86 -15.04
CA LYS A 2 38.77 -27.83 -13.72
C LYS A 2 39.14 -26.51 -13.03
N LEU A 3 38.17 -25.60 -12.96
CA LEU A 3 38.31 -24.33 -12.27
C LEU A 3 38.57 -24.61 -10.78
N ARG A 4 39.79 -24.40 -10.30
CA ARG A 4 40.14 -24.50 -8.87
C ARG A 4 39.65 -23.24 -8.18
N MET A 5 38.40 -23.27 -7.72
CA MET A 5 37.80 -22.19 -6.97
C MET A 5 38.38 -22.19 -5.56
N ASN A 6 39.19 -21.19 -5.23
CA ASN A 6 39.83 -21.04 -3.92
C ASN A 6 38.75 -20.81 -2.85
N MET A 7 38.82 -21.52 -1.73
CA MET A 7 37.84 -21.47 -0.63
C MET A 7 37.64 -20.04 -0.08
N ALA A 8 38.67 -19.19 -0.15
CA ALA A 8 38.59 -17.78 0.24
C ALA A 8 37.67 -16.94 -0.68
N THR A 9 37.61 -17.27 -1.98
CA THR A 9 36.76 -16.58 -2.97
C THR A 9 35.28 -16.86 -2.76
N LEU A 10 34.95 -18.03 -2.20
CA LEU A 10 33.57 -18.45 -1.90
C LEU A 10 32.98 -17.66 -0.72
N ILE A 11 33.82 -17.23 0.22
CA ILE A 11 33.45 -16.43 1.40
C ILE A 11 33.16 -14.97 1.02
N CYS A 12 33.90 -14.41 0.05
CA CYS A 12 33.66 -13.05 -0.44
C CYS A 12 32.36 -12.91 -1.25
N ILE A 13 31.90 -13.97 -1.94
CA ILE A 13 30.66 -13.93 -2.73
C ILE A 13 29.42 -14.16 -1.84
N ALA A 14 29.56 -14.88 -0.73
CA ALA A 14 28.46 -15.16 0.19
C ALA A 14 28.03 -13.96 1.05
N THR A 15 28.88 -12.92 1.18
CA THR A 15 28.61 -11.76 2.04
C THR A 15 27.90 -10.61 1.33
N LEU A 16 27.69 -10.69 0.00
CA LEU A 16 27.03 -9.63 -0.78
C LEU A 16 25.51 -9.78 -0.89
N SER A 17 24.92 -10.86 -0.36
CA SER A 17 23.50 -11.20 -0.57
C SER A 17 22.54 -10.70 0.52
N THR A 18 22.96 -9.84 1.46
CA THR A 18 22.14 -9.51 2.65
C THR A 18 21.54 -8.10 2.70
N ILE A 19 21.73 -7.27 1.67
CA ILE A 19 21.02 -5.98 1.56
C ILE A 19 19.73 -6.10 0.72
N THR A 20 18.84 -7.00 1.13
CA THR A 20 17.40 -6.90 0.84
C THR A 20 16.64 -6.75 2.16
N SER A 21 16.94 -5.69 2.90
CA SER A 21 16.19 -5.36 4.11
C SER A 21 15.89 -3.86 4.11
N GLY A 22 14.59 -3.55 3.99
CA GLY A 22 14.06 -2.28 4.48
C GLY A 22 13.37 -1.36 3.48
N CYS A 23 12.34 -1.85 2.80
CA CYS A 23 11.08 -1.10 2.64
C CYS A 23 9.91 -2.10 2.73
N THR A 24 9.91 -2.96 3.74
CA THR A 24 8.65 -3.58 4.19
C THR A 24 7.85 -2.48 4.86
N SER A 25 7.27 -1.57 4.08
CA SER A 25 6.13 -0.79 4.53
C SER A 25 4.98 -1.78 4.57
N SER A 26 4.93 -2.52 5.67
CA SER A 26 3.82 -3.41 5.96
C SER A 26 2.61 -2.52 6.20
N SER A 27 1.84 -2.26 5.14
CA SER A 27 0.50 -1.70 5.22
C SER A 27 -0.45 -2.70 5.86
N TYR A 28 -0.22 -3.01 7.14
CA TYR A 28 -1.17 -3.74 7.95
C TYR A 28 -2.41 -2.86 8.10
N GLY A 29 -3.51 -3.25 7.45
CA GLY A 29 -4.83 -2.63 7.63
C GLY A 29 -5.36 -1.77 6.48
N ASN A 30 -4.64 -1.65 5.35
CA ASN A 30 -5.03 -0.79 4.22
C ASN A 30 -5.83 -1.56 3.14
N SER A 31 -6.92 -2.22 3.51
CA SER A 31 -7.82 -2.80 2.48
C SER A 31 -9.12 -2.00 2.41
N PHE A 32 -9.57 -1.74 1.19
CA PHE A 32 -10.84 -1.07 0.94
C PHE A 32 -11.98 -1.91 1.48
N ALA A 33 -12.72 -1.37 2.44
CA ALA A 33 -13.93 -1.95 2.97
C ALA A 33 -15.15 -1.17 2.44
N PRO A 34 -16.22 -1.82 1.96
CA PRO A 34 -17.38 -1.10 1.47
C PRO A 34 -18.02 -0.24 2.58
N VAL A 35 -18.42 1.00 2.26
CA VAL A 35 -19.05 1.93 3.23
C VAL A 35 -20.42 1.40 3.69
N GLN A 36 -21.11 0.65 2.84
CA GLN A 36 -22.38 -0.02 3.15
C GLN A 36 -22.35 -1.46 2.66
N THR A 37 -22.97 -2.36 3.41
CA THR A 37 -23.10 -3.79 3.07
C THR A 37 -23.89 -4.01 1.78
N ASN A 38 -24.72 -3.04 1.38
CA ASN A 38 -25.37 -3.01 0.08
C ASN A 38 -24.54 -2.14 -0.87
N GLN A 39 -23.77 -2.77 -1.77
CA GLN A 39 -22.82 -2.19 -2.74
C GLN A 39 -23.41 -1.19 -3.76
N SER A 40 -24.58 -0.60 -3.50
CA SER A 40 -25.28 0.31 -4.43
C SER A 40 -24.52 1.61 -4.69
N SER A 41 -23.62 1.96 -3.77
CA SER A 41 -22.73 3.09 -3.86
C SER A 41 -21.33 2.49 -3.94
N ASN A 42 -20.59 2.72 -5.05
CA ASN A 42 -19.23 2.22 -5.28
C ASN A 42 -18.22 2.88 -4.31
N GLN A 43 -18.63 3.11 -3.06
CA GLN A 43 -17.90 3.81 -2.03
C GLN A 43 -17.25 2.83 -1.07
N TYR A 44 -15.98 3.07 -0.83
CA TYR A 44 -15.12 2.25 -0.01
C TYR A 44 -14.38 3.12 0.98
N THR A 45 -14.18 2.57 2.17
CA THR A 45 -13.37 3.17 3.23
C THR A 45 -12.00 2.54 3.23
N LEU A 46 -10.97 3.38 3.27
CA LEU A 46 -9.60 2.97 3.50
C LEU A 46 -9.08 3.65 4.77
N LYS A 47 -8.59 2.88 5.73
CA LYS A 47 -7.86 3.43 6.88
C LYS A 47 -6.38 3.25 6.65
N ILE A 48 -5.65 4.37 6.68
CA ILE A 48 -4.20 4.39 6.60
C ILE A 48 -3.68 4.84 7.95
N TYR A 49 -3.04 3.92 8.66
CA TYR A 49 -2.38 4.23 9.92
C TYR A 49 -1.06 4.91 9.61
N THR A 50 -0.92 6.15 10.08
CA THR A 50 0.33 6.88 10.00
C THR A 50 0.98 6.80 11.39
N GLY A 51 2.29 6.53 11.48
CA GLY A 51 2.98 6.68 12.76
C GLY A 51 2.76 8.11 13.28
N GLY A 52 2.63 8.32 14.60
CA GLY A 52 2.10 9.52 15.30
C GLY A 52 2.44 10.94 14.82
N PHE A 53 3.35 11.10 13.86
CA PHE A 53 3.81 12.36 13.27
C PHE A 53 3.72 12.42 11.74
N ALA A 54 3.24 11.38 11.06
CA ALA A 54 3.08 11.40 9.61
C ALA A 54 1.74 12.08 9.26
N GLY A 55 1.87 13.24 8.62
CA GLY A 55 0.76 14.11 8.24
C GLY A 55 -0.12 13.54 7.11
N PRO A 56 -1.23 14.22 6.79
CA PRO A 56 -2.22 13.75 5.81
C PRO A 56 -1.65 13.58 4.39
N GLU A 57 -0.57 14.28 4.04
CA GLU A 57 0.10 14.14 2.74
C GLU A 57 0.70 12.75 2.51
N TYR A 58 1.30 12.16 3.54
CA TYR A 58 1.82 10.78 3.47
C TYR A 58 0.68 9.79 3.27
N ALA A 59 -0.43 9.98 3.99
CA ALA A 59 -1.59 9.12 3.88
C ALA A 59 -2.25 9.20 2.49
N LYS A 60 -2.20 10.36 1.82
CA LYS A 60 -2.71 10.49 0.45
C LYS A 60 -1.87 9.69 -0.55
N LYS A 61 -0.54 9.73 -0.45
CA LYS A 61 0.32 8.94 -1.34
C LYS A 61 0.06 7.44 -1.21
N ASP A 62 -0.11 6.97 0.02
CA ASP A 62 -0.43 5.57 0.30
C ASP A 62 -1.84 5.21 -0.20
N LEU A 63 -2.80 6.14 -0.11
CA LEU A 63 -4.14 5.97 -0.69
C LEU A 63 -4.07 5.77 -2.20
N ASP A 64 -3.31 6.62 -2.90
CA ASP A 64 -3.18 6.56 -4.36
C ASP A 64 -2.59 5.22 -4.80
N VAL A 65 -1.56 4.73 -4.10
CA VAL A 65 -0.95 3.41 -4.35
C VAL A 65 -1.96 2.28 -4.14
N GLU A 66 -2.71 2.29 -3.05
CA GLU A 66 -3.71 1.25 -2.77
C GLU A 66 -4.91 1.32 -3.73
N ALA A 67 -5.37 2.52 -4.09
CA ALA A 67 -6.46 2.71 -5.04
C ALA A 67 -6.12 2.17 -6.43
N ILE A 68 -4.90 2.43 -6.92
CA ILE A 68 -4.41 1.87 -8.20
C ILE A 68 -4.36 0.34 -8.13
N LYS A 69 -3.88 -0.24 -7.02
CA LYS A 69 -3.89 -1.70 -6.84
C LYS A 69 -5.31 -2.26 -6.85
N PHE A 70 -6.25 -1.57 -6.20
CA PHE A 70 -7.65 -1.99 -6.17
C PHE A 70 -8.27 -1.94 -7.56
N ILE A 71 -8.08 -0.86 -8.31
CA ILE A 71 -8.53 -0.74 -9.71
C ILE A 71 -7.91 -1.84 -10.59
N ALA A 72 -6.62 -2.13 -10.42
CA ALA A 72 -5.96 -3.20 -11.18
C ALA A 72 -6.51 -4.61 -10.90
N LEU A 73 -7.19 -4.82 -9.76
CA LEU A 73 -7.86 -6.07 -9.40
C LEU A 73 -9.35 -6.10 -9.80
N HIS A 74 -9.89 -4.94 -10.19
CA HIS A 74 -11.31 -4.71 -10.44
C HIS A 74 -11.49 -3.99 -11.77
N GLU A 75 -11.56 -4.75 -12.87
CA GLU A 75 -11.64 -4.24 -14.24
C GLU A 75 -12.87 -3.34 -14.48
N GLU A 76 -13.89 -3.39 -13.61
CA GLU A 76 -15.04 -2.51 -13.70
C GLU A 76 -14.74 -1.04 -13.38
N TYR A 77 -13.61 -0.74 -12.73
CA TYR A 77 -13.24 0.60 -12.31
C TYR A 77 -12.11 1.17 -13.17
N VAL A 78 -12.18 2.47 -13.45
CA VAL A 78 -11.19 3.19 -14.25
C VAL A 78 -10.47 4.28 -13.46
N ASP A 79 -11.11 4.78 -12.40
CA ASP A 79 -10.60 5.86 -11.58
C ASP A 79 -11.27 5.86 -10.20
N TYR A 80 -10.82 6.73 -9.30
CA TYR A 80 -11.44 6.96 -8.00
C TYR A 80 -11.46 8.44 -7.65
N LYS A 81 -12.38 8.82 -6.78
CA LYS A 81 -12.40 10.15 -6.16
C LYS A 81 -12.54 10.05 -4.65
N ILE A 82 -11.91 10.97 -3.95
CA ILE A 82 -12.01 11.06 -2.49
C ILE A 82 -13.29 11.83 -2.15
N ILE A 83 -14.22 11.18 -1.45
CA ILE A 83 -15.46 11.78 -0.95
C ILE A 83 -15.24 12.47 0.39
N SER A 84 -14.46 11.84 1.27
CA SER A 84 -14.09 12.44 2.55
C SER A 84 -12.76 11.90 3.06
N SER A 85 -12.12 12.69 3.93
CA SER A 85 -10.94 12.27 4.68
C SER A 85 -11.07 12.73 6.13
N LYS A 86 -10.73 11.87 7.09
CA LYS A 86 -10.75 12.16 8.51
C LYS A 86 -9.42 11.75 9.15
N PHE A 87 -8.65 12.74 9.59
CA PHE A 87 -7.45 12.50 10.41
C PHE A 87 -7.86 12.13 11.84
N GLN A 88 -7.17 11.15 12.40
CA GLN A 88 -7.27 10.72 13.78
C GLN A 88 -5.87 10.74 14.38
N LEU A 89 -5.75 11.31 15.58
CA LEU A 89 -4.47 11.41 16.27
C LEU A 89 -4.13 10.12 17.03
N ILE A 90 -5.14 9.38 17.52
CA ILE A 90 -4.96 8.17 18.33
C ILE A 90 -6.06 7.13 17.98
N PRO A 91 -5.71 5.94 17.45
CA PRO A 91 -4.44 5.63 16.80
C PRO A 91 -4.19 6.61 15.64
N SER A 92 -2.93 7.02 15.45
CA SER A 92 -2.62 8.01 14.44
C SER A 92 -2.87 7.44 13.04
N GLY A 93 -3.59 8.20 12.21
CA GLY A 93 -3.94 7.77 10.86
C GLY A 93 -4.98 8.65 10.20
N VAL A 94 -5.26 8.35 8.94
CA VAL A 94 -6.30 9.00 8.14
C VAL A 94 -7.26 7.93 7.64
N SER A 95 -8.55 8.15 7.88
CA SER A 95 -9.62 7.39 7.23
C SER A 95 -10.06 8.14 5.98
N PHE A 96 -10.00 7.50 4.82
CA PHE A 96 -10.50 8.00 3.56
C PHE A 96 -11.77 7.27 3.18
N VAL A 97 -12.74 8.00 2.65
CA VAL A 97 -13.87 7.44 1.91
C VAL A 97 -13.65 7.80 0.45
N VAL A 98 -13.51 6.80 -0.40
CA VAL A 98 -13.37 6.95 -1.84
C VAL A 98 -14.59 6.41 -2.55
N GLU A 99 -14.89 6.93 -3.73
CA GLU A 99 -15.84 6.36 -4.68
C GLU A 99 -15.09 5.95 -5.94
N PHE A 100 -15.18 4.68 -6.32
CA PHE A 100 -14.61 4.21 -7.58
C PHE A 100 -15.56 4.48 -8.75
N ILE A 101 -14.99 4.98 -9.83
CA ILE A 101 -15.68 5.37 -11.06
C ILE A 101 -15.61 4.19 -12.03
N LYS A 102 -16.75 3.79 -12.57
CA LYS A 102 -16.85 2.70 -13.56
C LYS A 102 -16.69 3.23 -14.98
N GLU A 103 -16.13 2.41 -15.86
CA GLU A 103 -16.23 2.64 -17.31
C GLU A 103 -17.71 2.53 -17.71
N SER A 104 -18.25 3.54 -18.40
CA SER A 104 -19.66 3.56 -18.88
C SER A 104 -19.78 3.02 -20.29
#